data_AF-A0A950WII5-F1
#
_entry.id   AF-A0A950WII5-F1
#
_cell.length_a   1.000
_cell.length_b   1.000
_cell.length_c   1.000
_cell.angle_alpha   90.00
_cell.angle_beta   90.00
_cell.angle_gamma   90.00
#
_symmetry.space_group_name_H-M   'P 1'
#
loop_
_entity.id
_entity.type
_entity.pdbx_description
1 polymer ?
#
loop_
_entity_poly.entity_id
_entity_poly.type
_entity_poly.pdbx_seq_one_letter_code
_entity_poly.pdbx_strand_id
1 'polypeptide(L)' 'MDRTTNNYRAIHFLVRHGHALAITVAAVIGLGGLAAALAGWSWAWFPAGLLLAALAYLMFRSYAEIVQVIAETLLPR' A
#
# COMPACT_ATOMS: atom_id res chain seq x y z
N MET A 1 -8.18 18.30 25.82
CA MET A 1 -6.88 18.59 25.14
C MET A 1 -6.32 17.28 24.62
N ASP A 2 -5.53 17.29 23.54
CA ASP A 2 -4.77 16.14 22.95
C ASP A 2 -5.34 15.32 21.76
N ARG A 3 -6.07 15.94 20.80
CA ARG A 3 -6.34 15.27 19.49
C ARG A 3 -5.21 15.43 18.46
N THR A 4 -4.31 16.38 18.65
CA THR A 4 -3.27 16.76 17.67
C THR A 4 -2.06 15.82 17.70
N THR A 5 -1.62 15.39 18.89
CA THR A 5 -0.51 14.44 19.08
C THR A 5 -0.81 13.05 18.53
N ASN A 6 -2.05 12.57 18.65
CA ASN A 6 -2.42 11.23 18.18
C ASN A 6 -2.58 11.15 16.65
N ASN A 7 -3.14 12.19 16.01
CA ASN A 7 -3.19 12.27 14.54
C ASN A 7 -1.79 12.29 13.92
N TYR A 8 -0.84 12.98 14.56
CA TYR A 8 0.55 13.03 14.08
C TYR A 8 1.24 11.66 14.16
N ARG A 9 0.97 10.88 15.23
CA ARG A 9 1.46 9.50 15.36
C ARG A 9 0.84 8.57 14.33
N ALA A 10 -0.45 8.70 14.04
CA ALA A 10 -1.12 7.88 13.03
C ALA A 10 -0.54 8.13 11.63
N ILE A 11 -0.27 9.40 11.27
CA ILE A 11 0.36 9.75 9.99
C ILE A 11 1.80 9.23 9.94
N HIS A 12 2.60 9.43 10.99
CA HIS A 12 3.96 8.87 11.05
C HIS A 12 3.98 7.34 10.99
N PHE A 13 3.00 6.70 11.64
CA PHE A 13 2.84 5.25 11.60
C PHE A 13 2.44 4.77 10.20
N LEU A 14 1.53 5.49 9.52
CA LEU A 14 1.11 5.20 8.16
C LEU A 14 2.23 5.44 7.14
N VAL A 15 3.06 6.47 7.32
CA VAL A 15 4.24 6.69 6.45
C VAL A 15 5.31 5.63 6.71
N ARG A 16 5.56 5.29 7.99
CA ARG A 16 6.59 4.30 8.36
C ARG A 16 6.20 2.85 8.03
N HIS A 17 4.92 2.49 8.18
CA HIS A 17 4.41 1.14 7.92
C HIS A 17 3.66 1.03 6.60
N GLY A 18 3.30 2.13 5.94
CA GLY A 18 2.57 2.13 4.67
C GLY A 18 3.35 1.44 3.56
N HIS A 19 4.68 1.58 3.55
CA HIS A 19 5.54 0.84 2.64
C HIS A 19 5.53 -0.68 2.93
N ALA A 20 5.62 -1.06 4.21
CA ALA A 20 5.55 -2.47 4.61
C ALA A 20 4.16 -3.07 4.30
N LEU A 21 3.08 -2.31 4.54
CA LEU A 21 1.71 -2.70 4.20
C LEU A 21 1.50 -2.78 2.67
N ALA A 22 2.07 -1.85 1.90
CA ALA A 22 2.02 -1.90 0.44
C ALA A 22 2.72 -3.16 -0.08
N ILE A 23 3.88 -3.52 0.50
CA ILE A 23 4.60 -4.74 0.16
C ILE A 23 3.81 -5.98 0.55
N THR A 24 3.23 -6.04 1.76
CA THR A 24 2.46 -7.22 2.18
C THR A 24 1.20 -7.40 1.33
N VAL A 25 0.48 -6.32 1.02
CA VAL A 25 -0.70 -6.36 0.15
C VAL A 25 -0.29 -6.79 -1.27
N ALA A 26 0.76 -6.21 -1.83
CA ALA A 26 1.26 -6.60 -3.15
C ALA A 26 1.72 -8.07 -3.18
N ALA A 27 2.40 -8.54 -2.12
CA ALA A 27 2.82 -9.92 -1.99
C ALA A 27 1.63 -10.87 -1.92
N VAL A 28 0.59 -10.55 -1.14
CA VAL A 28 -0.63 -11.36 -1.05
C VAL A 28 -1.34 -11.42 -2.40
N ILE A 29 -1.46 -10.30 -3.12
CA ILE A 29 -2.07 -10.25 -4.45
C ILE A 29 -1.26 -11.07 -5.47
N GLY A 30 0.07 -10.91 -5.48
CA GLY A 30 0.96 -11.65 -6.37
C GLY A 30 0.95 -13.15 -6.10
N LEU A 31 1.01 -13.55 -4.83
CA LEU A 31 0.89 -14.94 -4.41
C LEU A 31 -0.49 -15.51 -4.71
N GLY A 32 -1.56 -14.72 -4.58
CA GLY A 32 -2.91 -15.10 -4.98
C GLY A 32 -3.02 -15.37 -6.48
N GLY A 33 -2.42 -14.51 -7.31
CA GLY A 33 -2.34 -14.72 -8.77
C GLY A 33 -1.54 -15.96 -9.15
N LEU A 34 -0.42 -16.22 -8.47
CA LEU A 34 0.37 -17.43 -8.63
C LEU A 34 -0.41 -18.68 -8.21
N ALA A 35 -1.10 -18.65 -7.06
CA ALA A 35 -1.92 -19.74 -6.58
C ALA A 35 -3.08 -20.04 -7.54
N ALA A 36 -3.73 -19.01 -8.10
CA ALA A 36 -4.78 -19.17 -9.11
C ALA A 36 -4.25 -19.79 -10.42
N ALA A 37 -3.04 -19.42 -10.85
CA ALA A 37 -2.39 -20.04 -12.00
C ALA A 37 -2.07 -21.53 -11.75
N LEU A 38 -1.56 -21.86 -10.55
CA LEU A 38 -1.24 -23.23 -10.15
C LEU A 38 -2.49 -24.09 -9.88
N ALA A 39 -3.61 -23.48 -9.50
CA ALA A 39 -4.90 -24.15 -9.32
C ALA A 39 -5.55 -24.58 -10.66
N GLY A 40 -4.90 -24.32 -11.80
CA GLY A 40 -5.31 -24.82 -13.10
C GLY A 40 -6.33 -23.93 -13.83
N TRP A 41 -6.57 -22.69 -13.37
CA TRP A 41 -7.48 -21.77 -14.07
C TRP A 41 -6.91 -21.34 -15.42
N SER A 42 -5.78 -20.64 -15.42
CA SER A 42 -5.05 -20.24 -16.64
C SER A 42 -3.73 -19.60 -16.26
N TRP A 43 -2.67 -19.82 -17.05
CA TRP A 43 -1.38 -19.16 -16.88
C TRP A 43 -1.46 -17.63 -17.04
N ALA A 44 -2.54 -17.10 -17.64
CA ALA A 44 -2.80 -15.66 -17.71
C ALA A 44 -3.04 -15.00 -16.34
N TRP A 45 -3.40 -15.78 -15.31
CA TRP A 45 -3.57 -15.26 -13.94
C TRP A 45 -2.25 -14.81 -13.30
N PHE A 46 -1.12 -15.37 -13.72
CA PHE A 46 0.18 -14.97 -13.22
C PHE A 46 0.56 -13.53 -13.61
N PRO A 47 0.61 -13.15 -14.90
CA PRO A 47 0.88 -11.77 -15.28
C PRO A 47 -0.22 -10.82 -14.82
N ALA A 48 -1.49 -11.24 -14.79
CA ALA A 48 -2.58 -10.42 -14.26
C ALA A 48 -2.40 -10.12 -12.77
N GLY A 49 -2.07 -11.12 -11.95
CA GLY A 49 -1.80 -10.95 -10.52
C GLY A 49 -0.58 -10.08 -10.25
N LEU A 50 0.49 -10.23 -11.06
CA LEU A 50 1.69 -9.40 -10.95
C LEU A 50 1.38 -7.93 -11.29
N LEU A 51 0.61 -7.70 -12.36
CA LEU A 51 0.21 -6.36 -12.78
C LEU A 51 -0.69 -5.69 -11.73
N LEU A 52 -1.60 -6.46 -11.13
CA LEU A 52 -2.50 -5.98 -10.07
C LEU A 52 -1.75 -5.70 -8.76
N ALA A 53 -0.75 -6.52 -8.42
CA ALA A 53 0.15 -6.27 -7.28
C ALA A 53 0.97 -4.99 -7.46
N ALA A 54 1.53 -4.78 -8.67
CA ALA A 54 2.25 -3.55 -8.99
C ALA A 54 1.36 -2.30 -8.90
N LEU A 55 0.12 -2.40 -9.39
CA LEU A 55 -0.87 -1.33 -9.31
C LEU A 55 -1.26 -1.02 -7.87
N ALA A 56 -1.52 -2.05 -7.05
CA ALA A 56 -1.83 -1.89 -5.64
C ALA A 56 -0.68 -1.22 -4.88
N TYR A 57 0.55 -1.66 -5.13
CA TYR A 57 1.75 -1.05 -4.54
C TYR A 57 1.87 0.44 -4.90
N LEU A 58 1.69 0.79 -6.18
CA LEU A 58 1.72 2.18 -6.64
C LEU A 58 0.61 3.02 -6.01
N MET A 59 -0.61 2.51 -5.95
CA MET A 59 -1.75 3.17 -5.30
C MET A 59 -1.46 3.47 -3.83
N PHE A 60 -1.02 2.48 -3.05
CA PHE A 60 -0.70 2.67 -1.64
C PHE A 60 0.45 3.64 -1.43
N ARG A 61 1.49 3.56 -2.25
CA ARG A 61 2.62 4.49 -2.19
C ARG A 61 2.17 5.92 -2.48
N SER A 62 1.40 6.12 -3.54
CA SER A 62 0.87 7.43 -3.93
C SER A 62 -0.02 8.02 -2.83
N TYR A 63 -0.88 7.20 -2.23
CA TYR A 63 -1.73 7.63 -1.13
C TYR A 63 -0.93 8.06 0.10
N ALA A 64 0.10 7.31 0.46
CA ALA A 64 0.99 7.64 1.57
C ALA A 64 1.76 8.96 1.31
N GLU A 65 2.28 9.15 0.10
CA GLU A 65 2.95 10.40 -0.31
C GLU A 65 1.99 11.59 -0.24
N ILE A 66 0.76 11.46 -0.75
CA ILE A 66 -0.26 12.54 -0.67
C ILE A 66 -0.59 12.87 0.79
N VAL A 67 -0.82 11.86 1.62
CA VAL A 67 -1.12 12.07 3.05
C VAL A 67 0.04 12.79 3.74
N GLN A 68 1.29 12.44 3.41
CA GLN A 68 2.46 13.12 3.94
C GLN A 68 2.52 14.59 3.48
N VAL A 69 2.31 14.88 2.20
CA VAL A 69 2.28 16.25 1.67
C VAL A 69 1.17 17.08 2.33
N ILE A 70 -0.02 16.50 2.53
CA ILE A 70 -1.12 17.16 3.24
C ILE A 70 -0.72 17.44 4.70
N ALA A 71 -0.08 16.49 5.36
CA ALA A 71 0.39 16.67 6.73
C ALA A 71 1.44 17.79 6.84
N GLU A 72 2.38 17.86 5.89
CA GLU A 72 3.41 18.91 5.82
C GLU A 72 2.83 20.28 5.48
N THR A 73 1.79 20.35 4.64
CA THR A 73 1.14 21.62 4.27
C THR A 73 0.19 22.15 5.33
N LEU A 74 -0.46 21.28 6.10
CA LEU A 74 -1.33 21.68 7.24
C LEU A 74 -0.54 22.08 8.48
N LEU A 75 0.70 21.58 8.64
CA LEU A 75 1.60 21.91 9.73
C LEU A 75 2.97 22.26 9.14
N PRO A 76 3.10 23.44 8.50
CA PRO A 76 4.40 23.94 8.09
C PRO A 76 5.23 24.13 9.35
N ARG A 77 6.45 23.56 9.37
CA ARG A 77 7.39 23.76 10.48
C ARG A 77 7.73 25.23 10.66
#